data_AF-A0A9R0TDC0-F1
#
_entry.id   AF-A0A9R0TDC0-F1
#
_cell.length_a   1.000
_cell.length_b   1.000
_cell.length_c   1.000
_cell.angle_alpha   90.00
_cell.angle_beta   90.00
_cell.angle_gamma   90.00
#
_symmetry.space_group_name_H-M   'P 1'
#
loop_
_entity.id
_entity.type
_entity.pdbx_description
1 polymer ?
#
loop_
_entity_poly.entity_id
_entity_poly.type
_entity_poly.pdbx_seq_one_letter_code
_entity_poly.pdbx_strand_id
1 'polypeptide(L)'
;MQKFIDAPLYTSKENMILVDELGKPTPGTEDLHFPPIYWQNFRAQCMACLWKQRCAYWKNPEHNVARFLNTFVQSTMFGVVFWQTGSTIKQQQDIFNILGLIYGTSLFLGFNNCTMLQPVVAVERVVLYREKAAGTYSTLAYAIAQVAVELPYMLVQVFMFAVIIYPMIGFQMTAGKFFEFILYMVLSYMYYTLFGMMTVALTPNVEIASGLVYLIFLFWNVFSGFVVGRLLIPVWWRWAYWANPSAWTVYALMFSQLGDRTELILVPGLPDQTVKEFLESYLGLEDVYMNLVTYLHVAIIALFAIVLFISLKYLNFLRR
;
A
#
# COMPACT_ATOMS: atom_id res chain seq x y z
N MET A 1 2.46 -48.65 -3.16
CA MET A 1 3.72 -48.26 -3.85
C MET A 1 4.62 -49.47 -4.08
N GLN A 2 4.90 -50.29 -3.07
CA GLN A 2 5.71 -51.52 -3.21
C GLN A 2 5.24 -52.47 -4.34
N LYS A 3 3.93 -52.77 -4.40
CA LYS A 3 3.34 -53.60 -5.48
C LYS A 3 3.51 -53.05 -6.92
N PHE A 4 3.77 -51.75 -7.08
CA PHE A 4 4.04 -51.14 -8.39
C PHE A 4 5.53 -51.26 -8.79
N ILE A 5 6.42 -51.26 -7.79
CA ILE A 5 7.87 -51.43 -7.98
C ILE A 5 8.18 -52.91 -8.25
N ASP A 6 7.46 -53.83 -7.63
CA ASP A 6 7.61 -55.28 -7.79
C ASP A 6 6.94 -55.83 -9.07
N ALA A 7 6.31 -54.97 -9.88
CA ALA A 7 5.70 -55.38 -11.15
C ALA A 7 6.80 -55.73 -12.18
N PRO A 8 6.63 -56.79 -13.00
CA PRO A 8 7.65 -57.26 -13.94
C PRO A 8 8.06 -56.23 -15.00
N LEU A 9 7.23 -55.20 -15.23
CA LEU A 9 7.57 -54.06 -16.09
C LEU A 9 8.66 -53.15 -15.48
N TYR A 10 8.71 -52.98 -14.15
CA TYR A 10 9.66 -52.08 -13.50
C TYR A 10 10.97 -52.78 -13.13
N THR A 11 10.93 -54.09 -12.92
CA THR A 11 12.09 -54.95 -12.60
C THR A 11 12.73 -55.59 -13.83
N SER A 12 12.19 -55.34 -15.03
CA SER A 12 12.82 -55.80 -16.27
C SER A 12 14.20 -55.15 -16.42
N LYS A 13 15.23 -56.00 -16.38
CA LYS A 13 16.63 -55.62 -16.59
C LYS A 13 16.81 -54.85 -17.90
N GLU A 14 15.99 -55.13 -18.91
CA GLU A 14 15.96 -54.41 -20.19
C GLU A 14 15.51 -52.95 -20.04
N ASN A 15 14.50 -52.66 -19.22
CA ASN A 15 14.06 -51.29 -18.99
C ASN A 15 15.09 -50.47 -18.21
N MET A 16 15.80 -51.11 -17.27
CA MET A 16 16.91 -50.46 -16.55
C MET A 16 18.10 -50.18 -17.48
N ILE A 17 18.43 -51.12 -18.37
CA ILE A 17 19.46 -50.93 -19.41
C ILE A 17 19.04 -49.82 -20.37
N LEU A 18 17.78 -49.82 -20.81
CA LEU A 18 17.25 -48.81 -21.72
C LEU A 18 17.28 -47.40 -21.10
N VAL A 19 16.97 -47.26 -19.80
CA VAL A 19 17.09 -45.97 -19.09
C VAL A 19 18.56 -45.54 -18.96
N ASP A 20 19.49 -46.48 -18.70
CA ASP A 20 20.93 -46.17 -18.63
C ASP A 20 21.52 -45.81 -20.00
N GLU A 21 21.03 -46.43 -21.07
CA GLU A 21 21.39 -46.10 -22.46
C GLU A 21 20.80 -44.75 -22.89
N LEU A 22 19.52 -44.49 -22.62
CA LEU A 22 18.85 -43.23 -22.98
C LEU A 22 19.28 -42.06 -22.08
N GLY A 23 19.80 -42.34 -20.88
CA GLY A 23 20.33 -41.34 -19.96
C GLY A 23 21.73 -40.83 -20.34
N LYS A 24 22.43 -41.53 -21.25
CA LYS A 24 23.75 -41.12 -21.74
C LYS A 24 23.58 -40.36 -23.06
N PRO A 25 23.97 -39.07 -23.12
CA PRO A 25 23.93 -38.32 -24.38
C PRO A 25 24.85 -39.00 -25.41
N THR A 26 24.41 -39.03 -26.67
CA THR A 26 25.13 -39.72 -27.73
C THR A 26 26.46 -39.00 -27.97
N PRO A 27 27.60 -39.71 -28.15
CA PRO A 27 28.89 -39.05 -28.33
C PRO A 27 28.88 -38.12 -29.56
N GLY A 28 29.09 -36.81 -29.34
CA GLY A 28 29.06 -35.80 -30.38
C GLY A 28 27.73 -35.03 -30.53
N THR A 29 26.74 -35.27 -29.68
CA THR A 29 25.53 -34.43 -29.63
C THR A 29 25.74 -33.23 -28.73
N GLU A 30 25.34 -32.04 -29.19
CA GLU A 30 25.27 -30.84 -28.36
C GLU A 30 24.17 -30.99 -27.28
N ASP A 31 24.37 -30.35 -26.12
CA ASP A 31 23.38 -30.36 -25.04
C ASP A 31 22.04 -29.76 -25.51
N LEU A 32 20.93 -30.34 -25.04
CA LEU A 32 19.59 -29.81 -25.28
C LEU A 32 19.46 -28.42 -24.64
N HIS A 33 19.63 -27.38 -25.44
CA HIS A 33 19.29 -26.02 -25.04
C HIS A 33 17.77 -25.84 -25.09
N PHE A 34 17.12 -25.95 -23.93
CA PHE A 34 15.74 -25.57 -23.82
C PHE A 34 15.60 -24.06 -24.02
N PRO A 35 14.61 -23.59 -24.81
CA PRO A 35 14.31 -22.18 -24.90
C PRO A 35 14.01 -21.62 -23.49
N PRO A 36 14.21 -20.30 -23.27
CA PRO A 36 13.87 -19.67 -22.01
C PRO A 36 12.44 -20.05 -21.58
N ILE A 37 12.22 -20.19 -20.26
CA ILE A 37 10.92 -20.58 -19.65
C ILE A 37 9.75 -19.78 -20.24
N TYR A 38 10.01 -18.56 -20.72
CA TYR A 38 9.04 -17.68 -21.36
C TYR A 38 9.40 -17.42 -22.82
N TRP A 39 8.39 -17.46 -23.68
CA TRP A 39 8.51 -17.30 -25.13
C TRP A 39 8.80 -15.87 -25.57
N GLN A 40 8.39 -14.89 -24.77
CA GLN A 40 8.50 -13.45 -25.07
C GLN A 40 9.45 -12.75 -24.09
N ASN A 41 10.05 -11.64 -24.54
CA ASN A 41 10.91 -10.82 -23.69
C ASN A 41 10.15 -10.20 -22.50
N PHE A 42 10.89 -9.80 -21.45
CA PHE A 42 10.28 -9.28 -20.23
C PHE A 42 9.39 -8.05 -20.44
N ARG A 43 9.76 -7.15 -21.36
CA ARG A 43 8.96 -5.95 -21.67
C ARG A 43 7.61 -6.32 -22.28
N ALA A 44 7.58 -7.26 -23.22
CA ALA A 44 6.35 -7.75 -23.82
C ALA A 44 5.46 -8.43 -22.77
N GLN A 45 6.04 -9.19 -21.83
CA GLN A 45 5.29 -9.76 -20.70
C GLN A 45 4.66 -8.66 -19.84
N CYS A 46 5.41 -7.63 -19.44
CA CYS A 46 4.88 -6.52 -18.65
C CYS A 46 3.73 -5.79 -19.36
N MET A 47 3.89 -5.51 -20.66
CA MET A 47 2.85 -4.82 -21.44
C MET A 47 1.61 -5.68 -21.62
N ALA A 48 1.76 -6.98 -21.88
CA ALA A 48 0.64 -7.91 -21.97
C ALA A 48 -0.11 -8.02 -20.64
N CYS A 49 0.61 -8.15 -19.51
CA CYS A 49 0.03 -8.17 -18.18
C CYS A 49 -0.69 -6.85 -17.86
N LEU A 50 -0.11 -5.71 -18.19
CA LEU A 50 -0.72 -4.39 -17.96
C LEU A 50 -1.99 -4.22 -18.80
N TRP A 51 -1.96 -4.63 -20.06
CA TRP A 51 -3.14 -4.62 -20.92
C TRP A 51 -4.26 -5.52 -20.35
N LYS A 52 -3.91 -6.74 -19.92
CA LYS A 52 -4.85 -7.66 -19.25
C LYS A 52 -5.48 -7.01 -18.02
N GLN A 53 -4.65 -6.47 -17.12
CA GLN A 53 -5.12 -5.84 -15.89
C GLN A 53 -6.00 -4.62 -16.17
N ARG A 54 -5.60 -3.76 -17.11
CA ARG A 54 -6.43 -2.63 -17.55
C ARG A 54 -7.79 -3.09 -18.06
N CYS A 55 -7.84 -4.15 -18.88
CA CYS A 55 -9.09 -4.70 -19.37
C CYS A 55 -9.95 -5.30 -18.24
N ALA A 56 -9.34 -5.99 -17.27
CA ALA A 56 -10.05 -6.54 -16.12
C ALA A 56 -10.69 -5.43 -15.27
N TYR A 57 -9.93 -4.37 -14.98
CA TYR A 57 -10.41 -3.22 -14.21
C TYR A 57 -11.52 -2.47 -14.96
N TRP A 58 -11.34 -2.25 -16.27
CA TRP A 58 -12.36 -1.58 -17.08
C TRP A 58 -13.67 -2.38 -17.16
N LYS A 59 -13.59 -3.71 -17.22
CA LYS A 59 -14.75 -4.61 -17.26
C LYS A 59 -15.40 -4.82 -15.89
N ASN A 60 -14.79 -4.34 -14.81
CA ASN A 60 -15.37 -4.33 -13.47
C ASN A 60 -15.77 -2.89 -13.07
N PRO A 61 -16.87 -2.35 -13.66
CA PRO A 61 -17.32 -1.00 -13.37
C PRO A 61 -17.79 -0.86 -11.93
N GLU A 62 -18.35 -1.90 -11.32
CA GLU A 62 -18.85 -1.86 -9.94
C GLU A 62 -17.75 -1.48 -8.96
N HIS A 63 -16.57 -2.11 -9.06
CA HIS A 63 -15.45 -1.79 -8.20
C HIS A 63 -14.94 -0.35 -8.38
N ASN A 64 -14.84 0.11 -9.63
CA ASN A 64 -14.35 1.47 -9.93
C ASN A 64 -15.38 2.54 -9.52
N VAL A 65 -16.67 2.32 -9.77
CA VAL A 65 -17.72 3.25 -9.36
C VAL A 65 -17.79 3.31 -7.83
N ALA A 66 -17.75 2.17 -7.16
CA ALA A 66 -17.79 2.11 -5.71
C ALA A 66 -16.60 2.86 -5.07
N ARG A 67 -15.38 2.70 -5.60
CA ARG A 67 -14.20 3.39 -5.05
C ARG A 67 -14.29 4.90 -5.21
N PHE A 68 -14.72 5.41 -6.37
CA PHE A 68 -14.84 6.85 -6.60
C PHE A 68 -15.99 7.46 -5.81
N LEU A 69 -17.14 6.77 -5.76
CA LEU A 69 -18.28 7.20 -4.95
C LEU A 69 -17.91 7.26 -3.47
N ASN A 70 -17.21 6.25 -2.95
CA ASN A 70 -16.75 6.22 -1.58
C ASN A 70 -15.77 7.38 -1.27
N THR A 71 -14.81 7.64 -2.15
CA THR A 71 -13.90 8.80 -2.02
C THR A 71 -14.67 10.13 -2.03
N PHE A 72 -15.64 10.29 -2.93
CA PHE A 72 -16.48 11.49 -3.01
C PHE A 72 -17.29 11.70 -1.72
N VAL A 73 -17.95 10.65 -1.22
CA VAL A 73 -18.73 10.70 0.02
C VAL A 73 -17.84 11.03 1.22
N GLN A 74 -16.68 10.39 1.36
CA GLN A 74 -15.76 10.66 2.46
C GLN A 74 -15.21 12.10 2.41
N SER A 75 -14.77 12.58 1.24
CA SER A 75 -14.26 13.95 1.10
C SER A 75 -15.31 15.00 1.46
N THR A 76 -16.55 14.81 1.02
CA THR A 76 -17.66 15.71 1.32
C THR A 76 -18.04 15.63 2.80
N MET A 77 -18.12 14.43 3.37
CA MET A 77 -18.46 14.24 4.79
C MET A 77 -17.43 14.93 5.70
N PHE A 78 -16.14 14.66 5.51
CA PHE A 78 -15.10 15.33 6.30
C PHE A 78 -15.04 16.84 6.02
N GLY A 79 -15.24 17.27 4.77
CA GLY A 79 -15.27 18.69 4.42
C GLY A 79 -16.43 19.45 5.08
N VAL A 80 -17.61 18.83 5.22
CA VAL A 80 -18.76 19.43 5.93
C VAL A 80 -18.52 19.47 7.44
N VAL A 81 -18.00 18.38 8.02
CA VAL A 81 -17.75 18.31 9.48
C VAL A 81 -16.69 19.30 9.93
N PHE A 82 -15.63 19.49 9.13
CA PHE A 82 -14.50 20.37 9.43
C PHE A 82 -14.51 21.65 8.59
N TRP A 83 -15.70 22.15 8.28
CA TRP A 83 -15.89 23.33 7.45
C TRP A 83 -15.13 24.54 8.01
N GLN A 84 -14.27 25.14 7.20
CA GLN A 84 -13.47 26.34 7.49
C GLN A 84 -12.57 26.26 8.74
N THR A 85 -12.33 25.06 9.29
CA THR A 85 -11.51 24.89 10.51
C THR A 85 -10.05 25.33 10.31
N GLY A 86 -9.50 25.23 9.09
CA GLY A 86 -8.14 25.63 8.77
C GLY A 86 -7.93 27.14 8.56
N SER A 87 -9.01 27.91 8.48
CA SER A 87 -8.94 29.34 8.14
C SER A 87 -8.70 30.26 9.35
N THR A 88 -9.15 29.85 10.54
CA THR A 88 -9.03 30.62 11.78
C THR A 88 -8.45 29.73 12.88
N ILE A 89 -7.19 29.94 13.23
CA ILE A 89 -6.51 29.20 14.30
C ILE A 89 -6.26 30.19 15.43
N LYS A 90 -7.07 30.12 16.49
CA LYS A 90 -6.96 31.06 17.64
C LYS A 90 -6.71 30.33 18.95
N GLN A 91 -7.16 29.09 19.06
CA GLN A 91 -7.05 28.30 20.27
C GLN A 91 -6.37 26.96 19.97
N GLN A 92 -5.80 26.37 21.01
CA GLN A 92 -5.26 25.00 20.96
C GLN A 92 -6.26 23.99 20.37
N GLN A 93 -7.56 24.14 20.66
CA GLN A 93 -8.60 23.23 20.16
C GLN A 93 -8.69 23.24 18.63
N ASP A 94 -8.45 24.38 17.97
CA ASP A 94 -8.49 24.48 16.51
C ASP A 94 -7.39 23.61 15.88
N ILE A 95 -6.20 23.58 16.48
CA ILE A 95 -5.08 22.73 16.04
C ILE A 95 -5.44 21.25 16.24
N PHE A 96 -6.07 20.87 17.35
CA PHE A 96 -6.52 19.50 17.56
C PHE A 96 -7.64 19.08 16.61
N ASN A 97 -8.53 20.00 16.22
CA ASN A 97 -9.54 19.73 15.21
C ASN A 97 -8.89 19.46 13.84
N ILE A 98 -7.87 20.25 13.46
CA ILE A 98 -7.09 20.02 12.24
C ILE A 98 -6.33 18.69 12.31
N LEU A 99 -5.73 18.37 13.47
CA LEU A 99 -5.05 17.09 13.69
C LEU A 99 -6.02 15.91 13.54
N GLY A 100 -7.22 16.00 14.12
CA GLY A 100 -8.26 14.98 14.01
C GLY A 100 -8.79 14.82 12.58
N LEU A 101 -8.92 15.92 11.84
CA LEU A 101 -9.23 15.92 10.42
C LEU A 101 -8.14 15.21 9.59
N ILE A 102 -6.87 15.59 9.76
CA ILE A 102 -5.74 14.99 9.01
C ILE A 102 -5.61 13.50 9.33
N TYR A 103 -5.71 13.14 10.60
CA TYR A 103 -5.75 11.75 11.05
C TYR A 103 -6.92 10.98 10.43
N GLY A 104 -8.14 11.51 10.56
CA GLY A 104 -9.34 10.84 10.07
C GLY A 104 -9.28 10.64 8.56
N THR A 105 -8.99 11.71 7.82
CA THR A 105 -8.96 11.67 6.35
C THR A 105 -7.88 10.73 5.83
N SER A 106 -6.64 10.83 6.32
CA SER A 106 -5.54 9.99 5.83
C SER A 106 -5.71 8.50 6.18
N LEU A 107 -6.07 8.17 7.43
CA LEU A 107 -6.21 6.77 7.84
C LEU A 107 -7.45 6.11 7.25
N PHE A 108 -8.62 6.76 7.31
CA PHE A 108 -9.86 6.12 6.83
C PHE A 108 -9.87 5.98 5.31
N LEU A 109 -9.39 6.98 4.57
CA LEU A 109 -9.37 6.93 3.12
C LEU A 109 -8.45 5.80 2.62
N GLY A 110 -7.24 5.70 3.18
CA GLY A 110 -6.29 4.64 2.84
C GLY A 110 -6.76 3.24 3.28
N PHE A 111 -7.32 3.12 4.49
CA PHE A 111 -7.83 1.85 5.00
C PHE A 111 -9.01 1.31 4.16
N ASN A 112 -9.97 2.16 3.81
CA ASN A 112 -11.09 1.78 2.95
C ASN A 112 -10.61 1.29 1.58
N ASN A 113 -9.58 1.92 1.00
CA ASN A 113 -9.03 1.46 -0.27
C ASN A 113 -8.42 0.06 -0.16
N CYS A 114 -7.64 -0.18 0.90
CA CYS A 114 -7.06 -1.47 1.20
C CYS A 114 -8.15 -2.57 1.26
N THR A 115 -9.20 -2.37 2.05
CA THR A 115 -10.26 -3.38 2.23
C THR A 115 -11.07 -3.62 0.95
N MET A 116 -11.36 -2.59 0.17
CA MET A 116 -12.05 -2.73 -1.12
C MET A 116 -11.21 -3.47 -2.17
N LEU A 117 -9.88 -3.33 -2.10
CA LEU A 117 -8.96 -3.91 -3.07
C LEU A 117 -8.69 -5.40 -2.82
N GLN A 118 -8.65 -5.84 -1.56
CA GLN A 118 -8.33 -7.22 -1.19
C GLN A 118 -9.10 -8.31 -1.98
N PRO A 119 -10.44 -8.26 -2.11
CA PRO A 119 -11.18 -9.29 -2.83
C PRO A 119 -10.82 -9.34 -4.33
N VAL A 120 -10.61 -8.18 -4.97
CA VAL A 120 -10.23 -8.10 -6.39
C VAL A 120 -8.88 -8.78 -6.62
N VAL A 121 -7.89 -8.47 -5.78
CA VAL A 121 -6.54 -9.05 -5.86
C VAL A 121 -6.56 -10.55 -5.59
N ALA A 122 -7.44 -11.01 -4.70
CA ALA A 122 -7.55 -12.43 -4.38
C ALA A 122 -8.11 -13.27 -5.53
N VAL A 123 -9.08 -12.73 -6.27
CA VAL A 123 -9.58 -13.37 -7.51
C VAL A 123 -8.47 -13.42 -8.56
N GLU A 124 -7.78 -12.30 -8.80
CA GLU A 124 -6.68 -12.23 -9.78
C GLU A 124 -5.52 -13.17 -9.44
N ARG A 125 -5.22 -13.38 -8.16
CA ARG A 125 -4.19 -14.33 -7.71
C ARG A 125 -4.47 -15.77 -8.15
N VAL A 126 -5.73 -16.21 -8.18
CA VAL A 126 -6.08 -17.56 -8.65
C VAL A 126 -5.79 -17.70 -10.16
N VAL A 127 -6.09 -16.65 -10.92
CA VAL A 127 -5.77 -16.59 -12.36
C VAL A 127 -4.25 -16.60 -12.57
N LEU A 128 -3.50 -15.79 -11.81
CA LEU A 128 -2.05 -15.76 -11.83
C LEU A 128 -1.43 -17.14 -11.63
N TYR A 129 -1.90 -17.91 -10.64
CA TYR A 129 -1.32 -19.23 -10.38
C TYR A 129 -1.51 -20.20 -11.58
N ARG A 130 -2.65 -20.13 -12.27
CA ARG A 130 -2.91 -20.94 -13.48
C ARG A 130 -2.03 -20.50 -14.64
N GLU A 131 -1.95 -19.19 -14.89
CA GLU A 131 -1.16 -18.62 -15.99
C GLU A 131 0.35 -18.81 -15.79
N LYS A 132 0.81 -18.73 -14.54
CA LYS A 132 2.19 -19.04 -14.14
C LYS A 132 2.52 -20.52 -14.35
N ALA A 133 1.60 -21.42 -13.99
CA ALA A 133 1.79 -22.86 -14.21
C ALA A 133 1.86 -23.24 -15.70
N ALA A 134 1.18 -22.48 -16.56
CA ALA A 134 1.23 -22.61 -18.01
C ALA A 134 2.47 -21.95 -18.65
N GLY A 135 3.36 -21.31 -17.88
CA GLY A 135 4.58 -20.68 -18.40
C GLY A 135 4.34 -19.44 -19.27
N THR A 136 3.20 -18.75 -19.11
CA THR A 136 2.82 -17.62 -19.97
C THR A 136 3.66 -16.36 -19.71
N TYR A 137 3.91 -16.02 -18.44
CA TYR A 137 4.68 -14.83 -18.04
C TYR A 137 5.31 -14.99 -16.65
N SER A 138 6.29 -14.14 -16.34
CA SER A 138 6.95 -14.10 -15.03
C SER A 138 6.12 -13.41 -13.94
N THR A 139 6.26 -13.86 -12.68
CA THR A 139 5.59 -13.23 -11.53
C THR A 139 5.96 -11.75 -11.37
N LEU A 140 7.18 -11.37 -11.74
CA LEU A 140 7.62 -9.98 -11.66
C LEU A 140 6.86 -9.09 -12.65
N ALA A 141 6.67 -9.58 -13.89
CA ALA A 141 5.90 -8.85 -14.89
C ALA A 141 4.45 -8.62 -14.44
N TYR A 142 3.83 -9.61 -13.80
CA TYR A 142 2.51 -9.46 -13.19
C TYR A 142 2.51 -8.45 -12.04
N ALA A 143 3.46 -8.54 -11.10
CA ALA A 143 3.49 -7.64 -9.94
C ALA A 143 3.65 -6.17 -10.38
N ILE A 144 4.51 -5.90 -11.36
CA ILE A 144 4.69 -4.57 -11.96
C ILE A 144 3.39 -4.10 -12.61
N ALA A 145 2.75 -4.96 -13.42
CA ALA A 145 1.49 -4.62 -14.07
C ALA A 145 0.35 -4.34 -13.07
N GLN A 146 0.29 -5.08 -11.97
CA GLN A 146 -0.70 -4.89 -10.91
C GLN A 146 -0.53 -3.53 -10.20
N VAL A 147 0.70 -3.16 -9.85
CA VAL A 147 0.96 -1.84 -9.24
C VAL A 147 0.72 -0.71 -10.25
N ALA A 148 1.11 -0.92 -11.51
CA ALA A 148 0.95 0.07 -12.57
C ALA A 148 -0.52 0.32 -12.95
N VAL A 149 -1.40 -0.69 -12.88
CA VAL A 149 -2.83 -0.48 -13.15
C VAL A 149 -3.51 0.32 -12.05
N GLU A 150 -3.08 0.20 -10.79
CA GLU A 150 -3.66 0.94 -9.66
C GLU A 150 -3.27 2.42 -9.65
N LEU A 151 -2.06 2.74 -10.14
CA LEU A 151 -1.49 4.09 -10.03
C LEU A 151 -2.41 5.19 -10.61
N PRO A 152 -2.98 5.07 -11.82
CA PRO A 152 -3.87 6.10 -12.37
C PRO A 152 -5.14 6.29 -11.56
N TYR A 153 -5.77 5.20 -11.09
CA TYR A 153 -7.01 5.28 -10.30
C TYR A 153 -6.75 5.96 -8.95
N MET A 154 -5.66 5.58 -8.29
CA MET A 154 -5.22 6.20 -7.04
C MET A 154 -4.95 7.70 -7.20
N LEU A 155 -4.23 8.11 -8.25
CA LEU A 155 -3.94 9.52 -8.48
C LEU A 155 -5.22 10.34 -8.69
N VAL A 156 -6.18 9.80 -9.45
CA VAL A 156 -7.49 10.44 -9.65
C VAL A 156 -8.29 10.50 -8.35
N GLN A 157 -8.28 9.45 -7.53
CA GLN A 157 -8.97 9.44 -6.23
C GLN A 157 -8.40 10.48 -5.28
N VAL A 158 -7.06 10.53 -5.12
CA VAL A 158 -6.42 11.51 -4.23
C VAL A 158 -6.63 12.92 -4.74
N PHE A 159 -6.55 13.15 -6.05
CA PHE A 159 -6.82 14.46 -6.63
C PHE A 159 -8.26 14.90 -6.42
N MET A 160 -9.24 14.03 -6.70
CA MET A 160 -10.65 14.28 -6.44
C MET A 160 -10.89 14.61 -4.95
N PHE A 161 -10.29 13.82 -4.06
CA PHE A 161 -10.37 14.04 -2.62
C PHE A 161 -9.82 15.41 -2.22
N ALA A 162 -8.61 15.75 -2.68
CA ALA A 162 -7.93 17.00 -2.35
C ALA A 162 -8.68 18.23 -2.88
N VAL A 163 -9.15 18.20 -4.13
CA VAL A 163 -9.90 19.32 -4.73
C VAL A 163 -11.20 19.63 -4.00
N ILE A 164 -11.84 18.62 -3.42
CA ILE A 164 -13.06 18.80 -2.61
C ILE A 164 -12.71 19.28 -1.21
N ILE A 165 -11.87 18.52 -0.50
CA ILE A 165 -11.72 18.73 0.94
C ILE A 165 -10.86 19.96 1.27
N TYR A 166 -9.79 20.20 0.50
CA TYR A 166 -8.82 21.27 0.77
C TYR A 166 -9.47 22.66 0.85
N PRO A 167 -10.34 23.07 -0.11
CA PRO A 167 -11.08 24.32 0.01
C PRO A 167 -12.15 24.31 1.09
N MET A 168 -12.83 23.18 1.34
CA MET A 168 -13.87 23.11 2.39
C MET A 168 -13.28 23.31 3.79
N ILE A 169 -12.08 22.79 4.04
CA ILE A 169 -11.34 23.00 5.30
C ILE A 169 -10.89 24.46 5.45
N GLY A 170 -10.65 25.16 4.33
CA GLY A 170 -10.12 26.52 4.34
C GLY A 170 -8.61 26.57 4.59
N PHE A 171 -7.86 25.56 4.13
CA PHE A 171 -6.39 25.64 4.11
C PHE A 171 -5.88 26.73 3.17
N GLN A 172 -4.63 27.13 3.37
CA GLN A 172 -4.01 28.21 2.60
C GLN A 172 -3.85 27.82 1.12
N MET A 173 -4.50 28.56 0.22
CA MET A 173 -4.49 28.30 -1.23
C MET A 173 -3.18 28.71 -1.92
N THR A 174 -2.06 28.19 -1.43
CA THR A 174 -0.74 28.33 -2.08
C THR A 174 -0.43 27.03 -2.82
N ALA A 175 0.04 27.14 -4.07
CA ALA A 175 0.36 25.98 -4.90
C ALA A 175 1.29 24.98 -4.20
N GLY A 176 2.34 25.46 -3.51
CA GLY A 176 3.28 24.61 -2.77
C GLY A 176 2.59 23.72 -1.73
N LYS A 177 1.82 24.32 -0.81
CA LYS A 177 1.11 23.59 0.25
C LYS A 177 0.06 22.63 -0.28
N PHE A 178 -0.63 22.99 -1.36
CA PHE A 178 -1.60 22.12 -2.01
C PHE A 178 -0.95 20.88 -2.64
N PHE A 179 0.18 21.06 -3.34
CA PHE A 179 0.91 19.94 -3.93
C PHE A 179 1.61 19.08 -2.88
N GLU A 180 2.09 19.64 -1.78
CA GLU A 180 2.59 18.87 -0.63
C GLU A 180 1.49 18.03 0.01
N PHE A 181 0.30 18.61 0.20
CA PHE A 181 -0.87 17.87 0.68
C PHE A 181 -1.20 16.69 -0.24
N ILE A 182 -1.26 16.91 -1.56
CA ILE A 182 -1.48 15.84 -2.54
C ILE A 182 -0.37 14.79 -2.47
N LEU A 183 0.91 15.20 -2.40
CA LEU A 183 2.05 14.30 -2.36
C LEU A 183 1.96 13.32 -1.19
N TYR A 184 1.75 13.82 0.04
CA TYR A 184 1.65 12.96 1.21
C TYR A 184 0.38 12.11 1.23
N MET A 185 -0.73 12.62 0.68
CA MET A 185 -1.92 11.80 0.46
C MET A 185 -1.70 10.68 -0.57
N VAL A 186 -0.97 10.93 -1.66
CA VAL A 186 -0.60 9.92 -2.66
C VAL A 186 0.32 8.87 -2.05
N LEU A 187 1.37 9.29 -1.32
CA LEU A 187 2.28 8.37 -0.63
C LEU A 187 1.51 7.50 0.38
N SER A 188 0.57 8.10 1.10
CA SER A 188 -0.28 7.38 2.05
C SER A 188 -1.14 6.33 1.36
N TYR A 189 -1.88 6.75 0.33
CA TYR A 189 -2.73 5.87 -0.44
C TYR A 189 -1.93 4.72 -1.09
N MET A 190 -0.71 5.01 -1.55
CA MET A 190 0.17 4.01 -2.17
C MET A 190 0.61 2.94 -1.19
N TYR A 191 1.08 3.29 0.01
CA TYR A 191 1.48 2.26 0.97
C TYR A 191 0.28 1.45 1.45
N TYR A 192 -0.91 2.05 1.63
CA TYR A 192 -2.11 1.31 2.01
C TYR A 192 -2.56 0.32 0.93
N THR A 193 -2.48 0.72 -0.34
CA THR A 193 -2.79 -0.12 -1.50
C THR A 193 -1.84 -1.32 -1.57
N LEU A 194 -0.53 -1.06 -1.48
CA LEU A 194 0.49 -2.11 -1.47
C LEU A 194 0.35 -3.02 -0.25
N PHE A 195 0.03 -2.48 0.92
CA PHE A 195 -0.23 -3.24 2.14
C PHE A 195 -1.42 -4.21 1.95
N GLY A 196 -2.51 -3.76 1.35
CA GLY A 196 -3.66 -4.61 1.01
C GLY A 196 -3.31 -5.74 0.05
N MET A 197 -2.57 -5.43 -1.02
CA MET A 197 -2.11 -6.45 -1.97
C MET A 197 -1.14 -7.45 -1.32
N MET A 198 -0.19 -6.96 -0.53
CA MET A 198 0.82 -7.75 0.16
C MET A 198 0.17 -8.73 1.15
N THR A 199 -0.81 -8.29 1.94
CA THR A 199 -1.50 -9.16 2.90
C THR A 199 -2.28 -10.28 2.22
N VAL A 200 -2.92 -10.02 1.08
CA VAL A 200 -3.54 -11.07 0.25
C VAL A 200 -2.50 -12.03 -0.32
N ALA A 201 -1.33 -11.54 -0.72
CA ALA A 201 -0.26 -12.40 -1.22
C ALA A 201 0.37 -13.29 -0.13
N LEU A 202 0.37 -12.84 1.13
CA LEU A 202 0.94 -13.56 2.28
C LEU A 202 0.00 -14.60 2.91
N THR A 203 -1.30 -14.51 2.65
CA THR A 203 -2.30 -15.30 3.37
C THR A 203 -3.06 -16.25 2.43
N PRO A 204 -3.54 -17.41 2.91
CA PRO A 204 -4.22 -18.37 2.04
C PRO A 204 -5.60 -17.91 1.59
N ASN A 205 -6.34 -17.19 2.45
CA ASN A 205 -7.69 -16.71 2.14
C ASN A 205 -7.90 -15.24 2.55
N VAL A 206 -8.88 -14.58 1.92
CA VAL A 206 -9.18 -13.16 2.07
C VAL A 206 -9.57 -12.82 3.50
N GLU A 207 -10.30 -13.67 4.20
CA GLU A 207 -10.76 -13.40 5.57
C GLU A 207 -9.57 -13.31 6.54
N ILE A 208 -8.53 -14.14 6.32
CA ILE A 208 -7.28 -14.07 7.09
C ILE A 208 -6.51 -12.80 6.72
N ALA A 209 -6.47 -12.43 5.43
CA ALA A 209 -5.87 -11.19 4.96
C ALA A 209 -6.52 -9.97 5.62
N SER A 210 -7.86 -9.91 5.62
CA SER A 210 -8.63 -8.85 6.23
C SER A 210 -8.40 -8.82 7.74
N GLY A 211 -8.44 -9.97 8.43
CA GLY A 211 -8.15 -10.05 9.87
C GLY A 211 -6.76 -9.49 10.22
N LEU A 212 -5.73 -9.82 9.45
CA LEU A 212 -4.38 -9.28 9.64
C LEU A 212 -4.32 -7.76 9.40
N VAL A 213 -4.98 -7.27 8.35
CA VAL A 213 -5.10 -5.84 8.05
C VAL A 213 -5.78 -5.09 9.20
N TYR A 214 -6.89 -5.61 9.75
CA TYR A 214 -7.58 -4.99 10.88
C TYR A 214 -6.70 -4.92 12.13
N LEU A 215 -5.97 -5.98 12.45
CA LEU A 215 -5.06 -5.99 13.60
C LEU A 215 -3.94 -4.95 13.46
N ILE A 216 -3.27 -4.91 12.31
CA ILE A 216 -2.20 -3.93 12.04
C ILE A 216 -2.77 -2.50 12.00
N PHE A 217 -3.96 -2.32 11.41
CA PHE A 217 -4.62 -1.02 11.38
C PHE A 217 -4.93 -0.51 12.80
N LEU A 218 -5.35 -1.37 13.74
CA LEU A 218 -5.54 -0.98 15.14
C LEU A 218 -4.25 -0.44 15.76
N PHE A 219 -3.11 -1.09 15.49
CA PHE A 219 -1.80 -0.58 15.92
C PHE A 219 -1.48 0.77 15.29
N TRP A 220 -1.66 0.92 13.98
CA TRP A 220 -1.43 2.18 13.29
C TRP A 220 -2.34 3.30 13.80
N ASN A 221 -3.59 2.95 14.15
CA ASN A 221 -4.59 3.87 14.67
C ASN A 221 -4.14 4.49 16.00
N VAL A 222 -3.79 3.65 16.98
CA VAL A 222 -3.39 4.08 18.34
C VAL A 222 -2.07 4.85 18.32
N PHE A 223 -1.07 4.37 17.58
CA PHE A 223 0.27 4.94 17.55
C PHE A 223 0.47 5.97 16.43
N SER A 224 -0.61 6.53 15.86
CA SER A 224 -0.54 7.55 14.79
C SER A 224 -0.13 8.94 15.28
N GLY A 225 -0.13 9.18 16.59
CA GLY A 225 0.14 10.51 17.18
C GLY A 225 -1.10 11.37 17.43
N PHE A 226 -2.30 10.94 16.99
CA PHE A 226 -3.55 11.62 17.30
C PHE A 226 -4.19 11.08 18.59
N VAL A 227 -4.48 9.78 18.65
CA VAL A 227 -5.13 9.15 19.82
C VAL A 227 -4.24 9.26 21.07
N VAL A 228 -2.95 8.99 20.90
CA VAL A 228 -1.93 9.21 21.91
C VAL A 228 -0.82 10.05 21.28
N GLY A 229 -0.65 11.27 21.78
CA GLY A 229 0.40 12.18 21.33
C GLY A 229 1.79 11.57 21.53
N ARG A 230 2.71 11.80 20.58
CA ARG A 230 4.03 11.15 20.56
C ARG A 230 4.82 11.28 21.86
N LEU A 231 4.77 12.46 22.50
CA LEU A 231 5.50 12.75 23.74
C LEU A 231 4.89 12.05 24.96
N LEU A 232 3.60 11.71 24.92
CA LEU A 232 2.89 10.98 25.98
C LEU A 232 3.12 9.46 25.91
N ILE A 233 3.60 8.95 24.77
CA ILE A 233 3.95 7.54 24.63
C ILE A 233 5.18 7.24 25.51
N PRO A 234 5.12 6.21 26.39
CA PRO A 234 6.26 5.79 27.19
C PRO A 234 7.48 5.53 26.31
N VAL A 235 8.67 5.89 26.79
CA VAL A 235 9.91 5.88 25.98
C VAL A 235 10.17 4.51 25.34
N TRP A 236 9.88 3.42 26.07
CA TRP A 236 10.06 2.05 25.57
C TRP A 236 9.04 1.61 24.50
N TRP A 237 7.92 2.33 24.33
CA TRP A 237 6.93 2.11 23.24
C TRP A 237 7.06 3.11 22.09
N ARG A 238 7.89 4.15 22.23
CA ARG A 238 8.00 5.22 21.23
C ARG A 238 8.49 4.75 19.87
N TRP A 239 9.19 3.62 19.80
CA TRP A 239 9.57 3.01 18.52
C TRP A 239 8.35 2.61 17.68
N ALA A 240 7.21 2.27 18.30
CA ALA A 240 5.99 1.90 17.57
C ALA A 240 5.42 3.08 16.79
N TYR A 241 5.53 4.31 17.32
CA TYR A 241 5.21 5.54 16.58
C TYR A 241 6.13 5.71 15.37
N TRP A 242 7.44 5.55 15.55
CA TRP A 242 8.40 5.71 14.46
C TRP A 242 8.38 4.57 13.44
N ALA A 243 7.84 3.40 13.77
CA ALA A 243 7.61 2.29 12.84
C ALA A 243 6.27 2.39 12.10
N ASN A 244 5.42 3.36 12.43
CA ASN A 244 4.07 3.47 11.92
C ASN A 244 3.99 4.42 10.72
N PRO A 245 3.67 3.93 9.50
CA PRO A 245 3.55 4.79 8.32
C PRO A 245 2.42 5.82 8.43
N SER A 246 1.34 5.51 9.17
CA SER A 246 0.25 6.47 9.34
C SER A 246 0.66 7.64 10.24
N ALA A 247 1.57 7.41 11.21
CA ALA A 247 2.14 8.47 12.03
C ALA A 247 2.96 9.44 11.19
N TRP A 248 3.75 8.91 10.24
CA TRP A 248 4.54 9.71 9.31
C TRP A 248 3.64 10.55 8.39
N THR A 249 2.52 10.01 7.91
CA THR A 249 1.56 10.76 7.09
C THR A 249 0.93 11.90 7.89
N VAL A 250 0.45 11.63 9.11
CA VAL A 250 -0.12 12.66 9.98
C VAL A 250 0.92 13.75 10.29
N TYR A 251 2.15 13.35 10.59
CA TYR A 251 3.27 14.25 10.82
C TYR A 251 3.48 15.19 9.63
N ALA A 252 3.65 14.63 8.43
CA ALA A 252 3.96 15.39 7.23
C ALA A 252 2.82 16.33 6.81
N LEU A 253 1.58 15.87 6.90
CA LEU A 253 0.40 16.68 6.59
C LEU A 253 0.24 17.82 7.60
N MET A 254 0.39 17.55 8.91
CA MET A 254 0.31 18.61 9.92
C MET A 254 1.38 19.67 9.73
N PHE A 255 2.64 19.22 9.58
CA PHE A 255 3.77 20.15 9.48
C PHE A 255 3.75 20.93 8.16
N SER A 256 3.42 20.32 7.02
CA SER A 256 3.31 21.04 5.73
C SER A 256 2.23 22.12 5.73
N GLN A 257 1.11 21.90 6.42
CA GLN A 257 0.02 22.89 6.42
C GLN A 257 0.20 23.99 7.47
N LEU A 258 0.79 23.67 8.63
CA LEU A 258 0.83 24.55 9.80
C LEU A 258 2.24 24.95 10.27
N GLY A 259 3.31 24.30 9.81
CA GLY A 259 4.68 24.46 10.33
C GLY A 259 5.31 25.85 10.08
N ASP A 260 4.76 26.62 9.15
CA ASP A 260 5.15 27.99 8.82
C ASP A 260 4.20 29.05 9.43
N ARG A 261 3.17 28.64 10.19
CA ARG A 261 2.21 29.56 10.81
C ARG A 261 2.79 30.13 12.10
N THR A 262 2.90 31.46 12.15
CA THR A 262 3.41 32.21 13.31
C THR A 262 2.31 32.99 14.06
N GLU A 263 1.05 32.72 13.74
CA GLU A 263 -0.11 33.30 14.44
C GLU A 263 -0.09 32.86 15.91
N LEU A 264 -0.45 33.77 16.82
CA LEU A 264 -0.52 33.47 18.25
C LEU A 264 -1.79 32.70 18.57
N ILE A 265 -1.64 31.66 19.39
CA ILE A 265 -2.74 30.84 19.89
C ILE A 265 -2.84 30.93 21.40
N LEU A 266 -4.09 30.86 21.87
CA LEU A 266 -4.40 30.83 23.29
C LEU A 266 -4.38 29.37 23.78
N VAL A 267 -3.52 29.11 24.75
CA VAL A 267 -3.29 27.78 25.33
C VAL A 267 -3.65 27.85 26.81
N PRO A 268 -4.67 27.10 27.29
CA PRO A 268 -5.11 27.19 28.67
C PRO A 268 -3.96 26.95 29.67
N GLY A 269 -3.69 27.94 30.51
CA GLY A 269 -2.67 27.85 31.57
C GLY A 269 -1.23 28.13 31.13
N LEU A 270 -0.99 28.50 29.87
CA LEU A 270 0.32 28.90 29.34
C LEU A 270 0.22 30.30 28.70
N PRO A 271 1.35 31.03 28.56
CA PRO A 271 1.38 32.25 27.79
C PRO A 271 1.04 31.98 26.31
N ASP A 272 0.55 33.00 25.62
CA ASP A 272 0.33 32.95 24.18
C ASP A 272 1.63 32.55 23.47
N GLN A 273 1.55 31.53 22.63
CA GLN A 273 2.66 31.02 21.85
C GLN A 273 2.23 30.89 20.39
N THR A 274 3.20 30.81 19.48
CA THR A 274 2.90 30.65 18.06
C THR A 274 2.40 29.24 17.75
N VAL A 275 1.63 29.08 16.66
CA VAL A 275 1.22 27.76 16.15
C VAL A 275 2.45 26.86 15.98
N LYS A 276 3.51 27.34 15.33
CA LYS A 276 4.77 26.60 15.14
C LYS A 276 5.37 26.10 16.46
N GLU A 277 5.52 26.97 17.46
CA GLU A 277 6.06 26.57 18.77
C GLU A 277 5.19 25.53 19.47
N PHE A 278 3.87 25.61 19.32
CA PHE A 278 2.96 24.59 19.84
C PHE A 278 3.13 23.23 19.13
N LEU A 279 3.31 23.21 17.80
CA LEU A 279 3.56 21.99 17.05
C LEU A 279 4.89 21.33 17.48
N GLU A 280 5.94 22.12 17.67
CA GLU A 280 7.26 21.63 18.09
C GLU A 280 7.26 21.16 19.55
N SER A 281 6.75 21.98 20.48
CA SER A 281 6.80 21.69 21.92
C SER A 281 5.83 20.61 22.37
N TYR A 282 4.58 20.63 21.88
CA TYR A 282 3.51 19.74 22.34
C TYR A 282 3.40 18.49 21.46
N LEU A 283 3.40 18.65 20.14
CA LEU A 283 3.27 17.52 19.20
C LEU A 283 4.62 16.92 18.79
N GLY A 284 5.73 17.65 18.99
CA GLY A 284 7.06 17.18 18.59
C GLY A 284 7.30 17.23 17.07
N LEU A 285 6.56 18.06 16.35
CA LEU A 285 6.67 18.22 14.91
C LEU A 285 7.72 19.30 14.60
N GLU A 286 8.91 18.88 14.21
CA GLU A 286 10.08 19.70 13.92
C GLU A 286 10.47 19.55 12.45
N ASP A 287 10.93 20.65 11.84
CA ASP A 287 11.31 20.67 10.42
C ASP A 287 12.38 19.63 10.06
N VAL A 288 13.30 19.38 10.99
CA VAL A 288 14.47 18.48 10.81
C VAL A 288 14.04 17.07 10.40
N TYR A 289 12.88 16.60 10.83
CA TYR A 289 12.41 15.24 10.53
C TYR A 289 11.58 15.13 9.26
N MET A 290 11.21 16.22 8.57
CA MET A 290 10.38 16.18 7.36
C MET A 290 11.02 15.36 6.24
N ASN A 291 12.32 15.56 6.02
CA ASN A 291 13.07 14.78 5.02
C ASN A 291 13.12 13.30 5.40
N LEU A 292 13.39 12.99 6.67
CA LEU A 292 13.39 11.61 7.19
C LEU A 292 12.03 10.94 6.95
N VAL A 293 10.94 11.61 7.34
CA VAL A 293 9.57 11.14 7.15
C VAL A 293 9.27 10.85 5.69
N THR A 294 9.74 11.69 4.78
CA THR A 294 9.56 11.49 3.32
C THR A 294 10.33 10.25 2.83
N TYR A 295 11.58 10.08 3.26
CA TYR A 295 12.36 8.88 2.93
C TYR A 295 11.75 7.59 3.51
N LEU A 296 11.17 7.66 4.71
CA LEU A 296 10.49 6.53 5.34
C LEU A 296 9.24 6.09 4.55
N HIS A 297 8.47 7.03 3.98
CA HIS A 297 7.37 6.68 3.08
C HIS A 297 7.84 5.94 1.83
N VAL A 298 8.92 6.40 1.18
CA VAL A 298 9.47 5.73 0.00
C VAL A 298 10.01 4.34 0.38
N ALA A 299 10.67 4.22 1.53
CA ALA A 299 11.20 2.96 2.03
C ALA A 299 10.09 1.94 2.32
N ILE A 300 8.98 2.34 2.96
CA ILE A 300 7.88 1.41 3.27
C ILE A 300 7.13 0.97 2.01
N ILE A 301 6.96 1.88 1.04
CA ILE A 301 6.38 1.56 -0.28
C ILE A 301 7.26 0.50 -0.98
N ALA A 302 8.57 0.72 -1.02
CA ALA A 302 9.51 -0.24 -1.59
C ALA A 302 9.47 -1.58 -0.83
N LEU A 303 9.44 -1.56 0.51
CA LEU A 303 9.36 -2.77 1.33
C LEU A 303 8.10 -3.58 1.00
N PHE A 304 6.92 -2.96 1.00
CA PHE A 304 5.67 -3.65 0.69
C PHE A 304 5.63 -4.19 -0.73
N ALA A 305 6.18 -3.46 -1.71
CA ALA A 305 6.31 -3.95 -3.09
C ALA A 305 7.24 -5.17 -3.20
N ILE A 306 8.38 -5.16 -2.49
CA ILE A 306 9.32 -6.28 -2.45
C ILE A 306 8.69 -7.50 -1.80
N VAL A 307 8.04 -7.32 -0.63
CA VAL A 307 7.37 -8.42 0.07
C VAL A 307 6.24 -8.99 -0.80
N LEU A 308 5.41 -8.14 -1.40
CA LEU A 308 4.38 -8.55 -2.36
C LEU A 308 4.97 -9.43 -3.48
N PHE A 309 6.05 -8.99 -4.11
CA PHE A 309 6.70 -9.76 -5.17
C PHE A 309 7.23 -11.11 -4.68
N ILE A 310 7.94 -11.13 -3.55
CA ILE A 310 8.48 -12.36 -2.95
C ILE A 310 7.34 -13.33 -2.60
N SER A 311 6.27 -12.84 -1.98
CA SER A 311 5.10 -13.63 -1.64
C SER A 311 4.45 -14.26 -2.87
N LEU A 312 4.20 -13.49 -3.93
CA LEU A 312 3.64 -14.03 -5.18
C LEU A 312 4.57 -15.03 -5.88
N LYS A 313 5.88 -14.89 -5.70
CA LYS A 313 6.88 -15.76 -6.33
C LYS A 313 6.95 -17.12 -5.64
N TYR A 314 7.01 -17.12 -4.30
CA TYR A 314 7.34 -18.32 -3.52
C TYR A 314 6.14 -18.95 -2.81
N LEU A 315 5.10 -18.19 -2.49
CA LEU A 315 3.90 -18.75 -1.85
C LEU A 315 2.90 -19.20 -2.91
N ASN A 316 2.33 -20.38 -2.69
CA ASN A 316 1.24 -20.91 -3.50
C ASN A 316 0.21 -21.56 -2.57
N PHE A 317 -1.00 -21.00 -2.58
CA PHE A 317 -2.10 -21.43 -1.71
C PHE A 317 -3.18 -22.21 -2.46
N LEU A 318 -3.04 -22.47 -3.76
CA LEU A 318 -3.89 -23.43 -4.45
C LEU A 318 -3.54 -24.84 -3.97
N ARG A 319 -4.45 -25.47 -3.21
CA ARG A 319 -4.41 -26.91 -3.00
C ARG A 319 -4.71 -27.61 -4.33
N ARG A 320 -3.84 -28.54 -4.74
CA ARG A 320 -4.11 -29.53 -5.78
C ARG A 320 -5.16 -30.52 -5.30
#